data_AF-A0A317MXP7-F1
#
_entry.id   AF-A0A317MXP7-F1
#
_cell.length_a   1.000
_cell.length_b   1.000
_cell.length_c   1.000
_cell.angle_alpha   90.00
_cell.angle_beta   90.00
_cell.angle_gamma   90.00
#
_symmetry.space_group_name_H-M   'P 1'
#
loop_
_entity.id
_entity.type
_entity.pdbx_description
1 polymer ?
#
loop_
_entity_poly.entity_id
_entity_poly.type
_entity_poly.pdbx_seq_one_letter_code
_entity_poly.pdbx_strand_id
1 'polypeptide(L)'
;MHGRIVLWLLLLVLWGCGEPSPDVIVDVQPGGLAQALAEHADAGGRVEYRVRKREGVLDPSVTDLEILAEDWLFYRRRVRRLEQDGDDVGVIDARARLAQIEHWLADYDPADVTAMKRWIRKR
;
A
#
# COMPACT_ATOMS: atom_id res chain seq x y z
N MET A 1 22.29 30.19 45.36
CA MET A 1 20.98 29.54 45.59
C MET A 1 20.19 29.64 44.29
N HIS A 2 20.08 28.55 43.54
CA HIS A 2 19.35 28.49 42.27
C HIS A 2 18.19 27.52 42.45
N GLY A 3 17.01 28.09 42.73
CA GLY A 3 15.76 27.37 42.89
C GLY A 3 14.94 27.47 41.61
N ARG A 4 14.90 26.35 40.88
CA ARG A 4 13.75 25.62 40.29
C ARG A 4 12.58 26.42 39.70
N ILE A 5 11.96 25.82 38.67
CA ILE A 5 10.72 26.18 37.93
C ILE A 5 11.11 26.94 36.65
N VAL A 6 11.19 26.37 35.45
CA VAL A 6 10.18 25.62 34.67
C VAL A 6 10.94 24.69 33.70
N LEU A 7 11.21 23.45 34.09
CA LEU A 7 10.70 22.25 33.42
C LEU A 7 9.51 22.56 32.50
N TRP A 8 9.55 22.13 31.23
CA TRP A 8 8.56 22.30 30.15
C TRP A 8 8.91 23.37 29.10
N LEU A 9 9.83 23.03 28.20
CA LEU A 9 9.72 23.39 26.79
C LEU A 9 10.37 22.27 25.96
N LEU A 10 9.55 21.24 25.73
CA LEU A 10 9.44 20.49 24.48
C LEU A 10 10.80 20.12 23.86
N LEU A 11 11.38 18.94 24.15
CA LEU A 11 10.87 17.69 23.57
C LEU A 11 10.28 17.98 22.17
N LEU A 12 11.15 18.37 21.24
CA LEU A 12 10.94 18.17 19.81
C LEU A 12 10.95 16.67 19.55
N VAL A 13 9.80 16.11 19.90
CA VAL A 13 9.25 14.82 19.50
C VAL A 13 9.47 14.67 18.00
N LEU A 14 10.36 13.73 17.66
CA LEU A 14 10.06 12.65 16.71
C LEU A 14 9.33 13.09 15.44
N TRP A 15 10.06 13.63 14.49
CA TRP A 15 9.64 13.63 13.07
C TRP A 15 10.71 13.02 12.17
N GLY A 16 11.46 12.05 12.71
CA GLY A 16 11.83 10.91 11.89
C GLY A 16 10.60 10.02 11.80
N CYS A 17 9.75 10.23 10.80
CA CYS A 17 8.84 9.18 10.33
C CYS A 17 9.70 8.03 9.78
N GLY A 18 10.39 7.32 10.67
CA GLY A 18 10.82 5.96 10.38
C GLY A 18 9.57 5.13 10.52
N GLU A 19 8.90 4.86 9.41
CA GLU A 19 7.93 3.76 9.41
C GLU A 19 8.59 2.54 10.07
N PRO A 20 7.91 1.85 10.99
CA PRO A 20 8.47 0.63 11.56
C PRO A 20 8.80 -0.30 10.41
N SER A 21 10.09 -0.64 10.29
CA SER A 21 10.58 -1.58 9.30
C SER A 21 9.84 -2.90 9.46
N PRO A 22 9.52 -3.59 8.36
CA PRO A 22 8.84 -4.87 8.45
C PRO A 22 9.66 -5.86 9.28
N ASP A 23 8.98 -6.68 10.07
CA ASP A 23 9.59 -7.79 10.81
C ASP A 23 10.07 -8.88 9.85
N VAL A 24 9.41 -9.01 8.68
CA VAL A 24 9.71 -10.00 7.64
C VAL A 24 9.51 -9.38 6.25
N ILE A 25 10.48 -9.57 5.36
CA ILE A 25 10.38 -9.21 3.94
C ILE A 25 10.34 -10.49 3.12
N VAL A 26 9.35 -10.63 2.25
CA VAL A 26 9.15 -11.81 1.39
C VAL A 26 9.22 -11.39 -0.07
N ASP A 27 10.23 -11.88 -0.79
CA ASP A 27 10.34 -11.74 -2.24
C ASP A 27 9.46 -12.79 -2.93
N VAL A 28 8.49 -12.33 -3.72
CA VAL A 28 7.46 -13.17 -4.33
C VAL A 28 7.70 -13.28 -5.84
N GLN A 29 7.80 -14.51 -6.33
CA GLN A 29 7.83 -14.80 -7.78
C GLN A 29 6.45 -14.60 -8.41
N PRO A 30 6.37 -14.30 -9.72
CA PRO A 30 5.08 -14.12 -10.39
C PRO A 30 4.15 -15.33 -10.19
N GLY A 31 2.92 -15.07 -9.76
CA GLY A 31 1.89 -16.06 -9.43
C GLY A 31 1.99 -16.64 -8.01
N GLY A 32 3.00 -16.28 -7.23
CA GLY A 32 3.28 -16.85 -5.90
C GLY A 32 2.63 -16.13 -4.72
N LEU A 33 1.98 -14.97 -4.93
CA LEU A 33 1.57 -14.11 -3.82
C LEU A 33 0.52 -14.76 -2.92
N ALA A 34 -0.44 -15.49 -3.50
CA ALA A 34 -1.49 -16.13 -2.72
C ALA A 34 -0.93 -17.16 -1.72
N GLN A 35 0.12 -17.87 -2.11
CA GLN A 35 0.82 -18.81 -1.23
C GLN A 35 1.59 -18.07 -0.14
N ALA A 36 2.38 -17.05 -0.51
CA ALA A 36 3.13 -16.24 0.46
C ALA A 36 2.21 -15.61 1.52
N LEU A 37 1.05 -15.07 1.10
CA LEU A 37 0.06 -14.52 2.03
C LEU A 37 -0.51 -15.57 2.98
N ALA A 38 -0.64 -16.82 2.54
CA ALA A 38 -1.15 -17.92 3.38
C ALA A 38 -0.08 -18.42 4.37
N GLU A 39 1.16 -18.56 3.92
CA GLU A 39 2.30 -19.00 4.76
C GLU A 39 2.58 -18.01 5.91
N HIS A 40 2.31 -16.73 5.69
CA HIS A 40 2.54 -15.66 6.64
C HIS A 40 1.25 -15.09 7.25
N ALA A 41 0.10 -15.76 7.10
CA ALA A 41 -1.18 -15.28 7.62
C ALA A 41 -1.21 -15.12 9.15
N ASP A 42 -0.48 -16.01 9.85
CA ASP A 42 -0.38 -16.03 11.31
C ASP A 42 0.90 -15.35 11.83
N ALA A 43 1.63 -14.64 10.96
CA ALA A 43 2.78 -13.87 11.38
C ALA A 43 2.33 -12.78 12.37
N GLY A 44 2.81 -12.83 13.60
CA GLY A 44 2.47 -11.86 14.66
C GLY A 44 3.09 -10.47 14.46
N GLY A 45 3.62 -10.16 13.27
CA GLY A 45 4.35 -8.94 12.93
C GLY A 45 4.04 -8.42 11.53
N ARG A 46 4.62 -7.27 11.15
CA ARG A 46 4.42 -6.66 9.83
C ARG A 46 5.23 -7.43 8.79
N VAL A 47 4.53 -8.06 7.83
CA VAL A 47 5.14 -8.72 6.68
C VAL A 47 5.01 -7.81 5.45
N GLU A 48 6.11 -7.61 4.75
CA GLU A 48 6.16 -6.83 3.51
C GLU A 48 6.43 -7.76 2.31
N TYR A 49 5.60 -7.65 1.26
CA TYR A 49 5.64 -8.53 0.10
C TYR A 49 6.18 -7.81 -1.14
N ARG A 50 7.40 -8.19 -1.53
CA ARG A 50 8.10 -7.69 -2.72
C ARG A 50 7.75 -8.55 -3.93
N VAL A 51 6.70 -8.17 -4.63
CA VAL A 51 6.19 -8.96 -5.77
C VAL A 51 6.91 -8.57 -7.05
N ARG A 52 7.40 -9.58 -7.80
CA ARG A 52 8.00 -9.37 -9.11
C ARG A 52 6.92 -9.16 -10.18
N LYS A 53 7.23 -8.31 -11.16
CA LYS A 53 6.46 -8.18 -12.40
C LYS A 53 6.55 -9.49 -13.21
N ARG A 54 5.68 -9.67 -14.20
CA ARG A 54 5.62 -10.90 -15.04
C ARG A 54 6.96 -11.25 -15.70
N GLU A 55 7.76 -10.24 -16.03
CA GLU A 55 9.08 -10.40 -16.63
C GLU A 55 10.17 -10.82 -15.61
N GLY A 56 9.80 -11.04 -14.34
CA GLY A 56 10.71 -11.44 -13.26
C GLY A 56 11.47 -10.27 -12.63
N VAL A 57 11.22 -9.04 -13.06
CA VAL A 57 11.83 -7.82 -12.51
C VAL A 57 11.16 -7.48 -11.18
N LEU A 58 11.99 -7.27 -10.16
CA LEU A 58 11.56 -6.69 -8.91
C LEU A 58 11.70 -5.17 -9.02
N ASP A 59 10.61 -4.44 -8.77
CA ASP A 59 10.70 -2.97 -8.72
C ASP A 59 11.57 -2.58 -7.50
N PRO A 60 12.50 -1.61 -7.61
CA PRO A 60 13.35 -1.18 -6.50
C PRO A 60 12.57 -0.69 -5.27
N SER A 61 11.30 -0.34 -5.44
CA SER A 61 10.39 -0.08 -4.33
C SER A 61 9.98 -1.40 -3.66
N VAL A 62 10.10 -1.41 -2.33
CA VAL A 62 9.85 -2.59 -1.49
C VAL A 62 8.37 -3.02 -1.54
N THR A 63 7.47 -2.17 -2.07
CA THR A 63 6.01 -2.37 -2.07
C THR A 63 5.33 -1.71 -3.29
N ASP A 64 5.57 -2.15 -4.51
CA ASP A 64 4.86 -1.58 -5.67
C ASP A 64 3.44 -2.14 -5.86
N LEU A 65 3.28 -3.47 -5.80
CA LEU A 65 1.97 -4.08 -6.07
C LEU A 65 0.94 -3.76 -4.98
N GLU A 66 1.36 -3.75 -3.72
CA GLU A 66 0.49 -3.39 -2.59
C GLU A 66 0.08 -1.92 -2.67
N ILE A 67 1.01 -0.96 -2.87
CA ILE A 67 0.68 0.47 -3.06
C ILE A 67 -0.29 0.65 -4.23
N LEU A 68 -0.02 0.04 -5.39
CA LEU A 68 -0.91 0.13 -6.55
C LEU A 68 -2.31 -0.44 -6.24
N ALA A 69 -2.40 -1.50 -5.45
CA ALA A 69 -3.68 -2.08 -5.06
C ALA A 69 -4.42 -1.26 -3.98
N GLU A 70 -3.71 -0.57 -3.08
CA GLU A 70 -4.27 0.43 -2.16
C GLU A 70 -4.84 1.62 -2.93
N ASP A 71 -4.06 2.19 -3.84
CA ASP A 71 -4.46 3.31 -4.71
C ASP A 71 -5.67 2.92 -5.57
N TRP A 72 -5.66 1.71 -6.15
CA TRP A 72 -6.81 1.19 -6.90
C TRP A 72 -8.07 1.17 -6.03
N LEU A 73 -7.98 0.72 -4.78
CA LEU A 73 -9.12 0.68 -3.86
C LEU A 73 -9.58 2.08 -3.48
N PHE A 74 -8.64 3.00 -3.23
CA PHE A 74 -8.91 4.40 -2.93
C PHE A 74 -9.66 5.09 -4.06
N TYR A 75 -9.13 5.05 -5.29
CA TYR A 75 -9.75 5.72 -6.44
C TYR A 75 -11.08 5.07 -6.82
N ARG A 76 -11.22 3.75 -6.72
CA ARG A 76 -12.52 3.09 -6.93
C ARG A 76 -13.59 3.56 -5.93
N ARG A 77 -13.24 3.74 -4.66
CA ARG A 77 -14.14 4.30 -3.65
C ARG A 77 -14.41 5.79 -3.90
N ARG A 78 -13.41 6.53 -4.34
CA ARG A 78 -13.51 7.96 -4.65
C ARG A 78 -14.46 8.22 -5.82
N VAL A 79 -14.34 7.47 -6.92
CA VAL A 79 -15.28 7.55 -8.06
C VAL A 79 -16.72 7.38 -7.58
N ARG A 80 -17.00 6.32 -6.81
CA ARG A 80 -18.35 6.07 -6.30
C ARG A 80 -18.90 7.22 -5.44
N ARG A 81 -18.08 7.82 -4.59
CA ARG A 81 -18.51 8.97 -3.77
C ARG A 81 -18.81 10.20 -4.64
N LEU A 82 -17.92 10.53 -5.57
CA LEU A 82 -18.10 11.69 -6.44
C LEU A 82 -19.30 11.54 -7.37
N GLU A 83 -19.60 10.32 -7.84
CA GLU A 83 -20.83 10.01 -8.58
C GLU A 83 -22.09 10.22 -7.74
N GLN A 84 -22.04 9.91 -6.43
CA GLN A 84 -23.16 10.17 -5.51
C GLN A 84 -23.34 11.66 -5.23
N ASP A 85 -22.25 12.41 -5.19
CA ASP A 85 -22.24 13.85 -4.94
C ASP A 85 -22.56 14.68 -6.21
N GLY A 86 -22.58 14.06 -7.39
CA GLY A 86 -22.80 14.72 -8.68
C GLY A 86 -21.63 15.57 -9.17
N ASP A 87 -20.41 15.29 -8.70
CA ASP A 87 -19.18 15.98 -9.12
C ASP A 87 -18.57 15.32 -10.36
N ASP A 88 -19.10 15.66 -11.54
CA ASP A 88 -18.69 15.09 -12.82
C ASP A 88 -17.20 15.33 -13.13
N VAL A 89 -16.66 16.49 -12.76
CA VAL A 89 -15.24 16.83 -13.00
C VAL A 89 -14.35 15.94 -12.13
N GLY A 90 -14.68 15.82 -10.84
CA GLY A 90 -13.97 14.93 -9.94
C GLY A 90 -14.05 13.46 -10.37
N VAL A 91 -15.18 13.02 -10.91
CA VAL A 91 -15.35 11.67 -11.46
C VAL A 91 -14.41 11.42 -12.64
N ILE A 92 -14.30 12.36 -13.58
CA ILE A 92 -13.40 12.25 -14.73
C ILE A 92 -11.95 12.08 -14.27
N ASP A 93 -11.49 12.95 -13.37
CA ASP A 93 -10.13 12.91 -12.84
C ASP A 93 -9.84 11.60 -12.09
N ALA A 94 -10.77 11.19 -11.22
CA ALA A 94 -10.62 9.96 -10.45
C ALA A 94 -10.63 8.70 -11.34
N ARG A 95 -11.43 8.69 -12.41
CA ARG A 95 -11.43 7.59 -13.40
C ARG A 95 -10.15 7.56 -14.22
N ALA A 96 -9.60 8.71 -14.61
CA ALA A 96 -8.32 8.79 -15.31
C ALA A 96 -7.18 8.21 -14.45
N ARG A 97 -7.14 8.55 -13.16
CA ARG A 97 -6.18 7.96 -12.20
C ARG A 97 -6.38 6.46 -12.02
N LEU A 98 -7.62 6.00 -11.90
CA LEU A 98 -7.91 4.57 -11.79
C LEU A 98 -7.43 3.80 -13.03
N ALA A 99 -7.67 4.32 -14.23
CA ALA A 99 -7.21 3.71 -15.47
C ALA A 99 -5.68 3.64 -15.57
N GLN A 100 -4.97 4.68 -15.10
CA GLN A 100 -3.51 4.69 -15.02
C GLN A 100 -2.99 3.59 -14.07
N ILE A 101 -3.62 3.44 -12.91
CA ILE A 101 -3.26 2.38 -11.94
C ILE A 101 -3.54 1.00 -12.54
N GLU A 102 -4.66 0.81 -13.25
CA GLU A 102 -4.98 -0.46 -13.92
C GLU A 102 -3.99 -0.80 -15.02
N HIS A 103 -3.45 0.20 -15.72
CA HIS A 103 -2.35 0.02 -16.67
C HIS A 103 -1.07 -0.47 -15.97
N TRP A 104 -0.65 0.13 -14.87
CA TRP A 104 0.54 -0.32 -14.12
C TRP A 104 0.35 -1.71 -13.48
N LEU A 105 -0.83 -2.00 -12.96
CA LEU A 105 -1.17 -3.32 -12.45
C LEU A 105 -1.10 -4.41 -13.52
N ALA A 106 -1.24 -4.04 -14.81
CA ALA A 106 -1.11 -4.99 -15.88
C ALA A 106 0.30 -5.58 -15.96
N ASP A 107 1.35 -4.92 -15.48
CA ASP A 107 2.72 -5.46 -15.53
C ASP A 107 2.94 -6.66 -14.58
N TYR A 108 2.03 -6.86 -13.64
CA TYR A 108 2.06 -7.96 -12.66
C TYR A 108 1.27 -9.17 -13.13
N ASP A 109 1.49 -10.30 -12.47
CA ASP A 109 0.69 -11.50 -12.73
C ASP A 109 -0.77 -11.26 -12.31
N PRO A 110 -1.77 -11.56 -13.17
CA PRO A 110 -3.18 -11.34 -12.84
C PRO A 110 -3.65 -12.05 -11.56
N ALA A 111 -3.07 -13.22 -11.23
CA ALA A 111 -3.39 -13.94 -10.00
C ALA A 111 -2.87 -13.18 -8.77
N ASP A 112 -1.67 -12.63 -8.84
CA ASP A 112 -1.09 -11.81 -7.75
C ASP A 112 -1.88 -10.51 -7.57
N VAL A 113 -2.23 -9.81 -8.66
CA VAL A 113 -3.08 -8.62 -8.59
C VAL A 113 -4.41 -8.93 -7.91
N THR A 114 -5.01 -10.07 -8.24
CA THR A 114 -6.27 -10.52 -7.65
C THR A 114 -6.12 -10.86 -6.17
N ALA A 115 -5.05 -11.56 -5.81
CA ALA A 115 -4.74 -11.92 -4.42
C ALA A 115 -4.50 -10.66 -3.58
N MET A 116 -3.69 -9.73 -4.06
CA MET A 116 -3.39 -8.46 -3.37
C MET A 116 -4.65 -7.62 -3.17
N LYS A 117 -5.45 -7.40 -4.23
CA LYS A 117 -6.73 -6.67 -4.12
C LYS A 117 -7.69 -7.33 -3.13
N ARG A 118 -7.67 -8.66 -2.99
CA ARG A 118 -8.51 -9.38 -2.02
C ARG A 118 -7.98 -9.23 -0.60
N TRP A 119 -6.67 -9.28 -0.42
CA TRP A 119 -6.02 -9.11 0.88
C TRP A 119 -6.22 -7.71 1.45
N ILE A 120 -5.96 -6.66 0.67
CA ILE A 120 -6.15 -5.25 1.09
C ILE A 120 -7.60 -4.94 1.45
N ARG A 121 -8.58 -5.59 0.80
CA ARG A 121 -10.00 -5.42 1.16
C ARG A 121 -10.38 -6.05 2.50
N LYS A 122 -9.60 -7.00 3.00
CA LYS A 122 -9.86 -7.72 4.26
C LYS A 122 -9.10 -7.13 5.44
N ARG A 123 -8.02 -6.38 5.18
CA ARG A 123 -7.24 -5.63 6.15
C ARG A 123 -8.01 -4.39 6.61
#